data_AF-A0A5E7PH57-F1
#
_entry.id   AF-A0A5E7PH57-F1
#
_cell.length_a   1.000
_cell.length_b   1.000
_cell.length_c   1.000
_cell.angle_alpha   90.00
_cell.angle_beta   90.00
_cell.angle_gamma   90.00
#
_symmetry.space_group_name_H-M   'P 1'
#
loop_
_entity.id
_entity.type
_entity.pdbx_description
1 polymer ?
#
loop_
_entity_poly.entity_id
_entity_poly.type
_entity_poly.pdbx_seq_one_letter_code
_entity_poly.pdbx_strand_id
1 'polypeptide(L)'
;MSGKAYPKHAIKRVDRLLGSRHLQTERSLFYWVMLLALLGSLRHPLILVDWSLINAAGEFFLLRAAIPLAGRSFPIYESVHEREGCPKYQKRLLQTLAEMLPKDCIPVLVADAGFRRPWINAVEAQGWYYVGRVRNRDLYRNDARIWLPVKNLYALASSSPKSLGRIEMTQSTPHFIHLYYESIPFSP
;
A
#
# COMPACT_ATOMS: atom_id res chain seq x y z
N MET A 1 31.43 -7.25 -5.70
CA MET A 1 32.01 -8.09 -4.64
C MET A 1 32.82 -9.21 -5.28
N SER A 2 34.16 -9.12 -5.30
CA SER A 2 35.02 -10.20 -5.76
C SER A 2 35.83 -10.72 -4.58
N GLY A 3 35.46 -11.90 -4.07
CA GLY A 3 36.19 -12.59 -3.02
C GLY A 3 36.65 -13.96 -3.52
N LYS A 4 37.78 -14.48 -3.02
CA LYS A 4 38.44 -15.75 -3.42
C LYS A 4 37.59 -17.03 -3.22
N ALA A 5 36.32 -16.93 -2.84
CA ALA A 5 35.47 -18.08 -2.59
C ALA A 5 34.84 -18.60 -3.89
N TYR A 6 34.95 -19.92 -4.14
CA TYR A 6 34.27 -20.54 -5.29
C TYR A 6 32.75 -20.27 -5.27
N PRO A 7 32.09 -20.17 -6.44
CA PRO A 7 30.65 -19.90 -6.55
C PRO A 7 29.79 -20.83 -5.68
N LYS A 8 30.12 -22.13 -5.61
CA LYS A 8 29.43 -23.11 -4.74
C LYS A 8 29.38 -22.69 -3.27
N HIS A 9 30.42 -22.05 -2.76
CA HIS A 9 30.49 -21.60 -1.37
C HIS A 9 29.73 -20.28 -1.16
N ALA A 10 29.62 -19.44 -2.19
CA ALA A 10 28.75 -18.27 -2.16
C ALA A 10 27.28 -18.68 -2.13
N ILE A 11 26.85 -19.60 -3.00
CA ILE A 11 25.49 -20.16 -3.04
C ILE A 11 25.13 -20.76 -1.68
N LYS A 12 25.95 -21.68 -1.16
CA LYS A 12 25.72 -22.29 0.17
C LYS A 12 25.68 -21.29 1.32
N ARG A 13 26.30 -20.11 1.20
CA ARG A 13 26.20 -19.05 2.21
C ARG A 13 24.86 -18.35 2.14
N VAL A 14 24.39 -18.03 0.93
CA VAL A 14 23.05 -17.45 0.72
C VAL A 14 21.97 -18.44 1.18
N ASP A 15 22.08 -19.72 0.84
CA ASP A 15 21.10 -20.74 1.27
C ASP A 15 21.01 -20.83 2.80
N ARG A 16 22.16 -20.83 3.48
CA ARG A 16 22.21 -20.84 4.95
C ARG A 16 21.66 -19.56 5.56
N LEU A 17 21.90 -18.41 4.92
CA LEU A 17 21.37 -17.13 5.36
C LEU A 17 19.84 -17.13 5.26
N LEU A 18 19.29 -17.50 4.10
CA LEU A 18 17.85 -17.55 3.84
C LEU A 18 17.13 -18.60 4.71
N GLY A 19 17.77 -19.74 4.95
CA GLY A 19 17.26 -20.82 5.80
C GLY A 19 17.44 -20.60 7.31
N SER A 20 18.09 -19.52 7.74
CA SER A 20 18.35 -19.26 9.16
C SER A 20 17.07 -18.85 9.89
N ARG A 21 16.50 -19.75 10.70
CA ARG A 21 15.31 -19.44 11.53
C ARG A 21 15.54 -18.27 12.48
N HIS A 22 16.74 -18.13 13.00
CA HIS A 22 17.09 -17.02 13.90
C HIS A 22 16.94 -15.67 13.19
N LEU A 23 17.50 -15.53 11.98
CA LEU A 23 17.37 -14.31 11.18
C LEU A 23 15.93 -14.06 10.72
N GLN A 24 15.16 -15.13 10.46
CA GLN A 24 13.74 -14.98 10.14
C GLN A 24 12.94 -14.40 11.33
N THR A 25 13.27 -14.78 12.57
CA THR A 25 12.66 -14.19 13.77
C THR A 25 13.05 -12.73 13.95
N GLU A 26 14.29 -12.36 13.61
CA GLU A 26 14.79 -10.97 13.70
C GLU A 26 14.40 -10.09 12.51
N ARG A 27 13.70 -10.64 11.51
CA ARG A 27 13.35 -9.92 10.27
C ARG A 27 12.69 -8.56 10.51
N SER A 28 11.81 -8.48 11.51
CA SER A 28 11.14 -7.23 11.88
C SER A 28 12.12 -6.14 12.34
N LEU A 29 13.24 -6.50 12.99
CA LEU A 29 14.26 -5.55 13.41
C LEU A 29 14.98 -4.93 12.21
N PHE A 30 15.29 -5.73 11.18
CA PHE A 30 15.88 -5.20 9.95
C PHE A 30 14.96 -4.20 9.26
N TYR A 31 13.67 -4.54 9.13
CA TYR A 31 12.67 -3.62 8.60
C TYR A 31 12.57 -2.34 9.43
N TRP A 32 12.53 -2.46 10.76
CA TRP A 32 12.46 -1.32 11.66
C TRP A 32 13.65 -0.38 11.51
N VAL A 33 14.89 -0.90 11.49
CA VAL A 33 16.09 -0.08 11.29
C VAL A 33 16.07 0.63 9.94
N MET A 34 15.69 -0.08 8.87
CA MET A 34 15.57 0.52 7.53
C MET A 34 14.48 1.58 7.48
N LEU A 35 13.32 1.32 8.10
CA LEU A 35 12.20 2.26 8.18
C LEU A 35 12.62 3.55 8.86
N LEU A 36 13.28 3.46 10.02
CA LEU A 36 13.77 4.65 10.75
C LEU A 36 14.79 5.45 9.94
N ALA A 37 15.71 4.77 9.24
CA ALA A 37 16.70 5.42 8.40
C ALA A 37 16.06 6.13 7.19
N LEU A 38 14.97 5.58 6.64
CA LEU A 38 14.26 6.15 5.48
C LEU A 38 13.30 7.28 5.86
N LEU A 39 12.61 7.16 7.00
CA LEU A 39 11.58 8.12 7.43
C LEU A 39 12.14 9.33 8.17
N GLY A 40 13.23 9.16 8.93
CA GLY A 40 13.76 10.20 9.79
C GLY A 40 12.67 10.75 10.73
N SER A 41 12.46 12.07 10.68
CA SER A 41 11.46 12.79 11.49
C SER A 41 10.18 13.17 10.72
N LEU A 42 9.90 12.51 9.58
CA LEU A 42 8.71 12.81 8.80
C LEU A 42 7.44 12.43 9.57
N ARG A 43 6.58 13.43 9.81
CA ARG A 43 5.30 13.23 10.49
C ARG A 43 4.28 12.49 9.63
N HIS A 44 4.24 12.77 8.33
CA HIS A 44 3.25 12.24 7.39
C HIS A 44 3.90 11.56 6.19
N PRO A 45 4.62 10.44 6.39
CA PRO A 45 5.25 9.77 5.28
C PRO A 45 4.23 9.11 4.36
N LEU A 46 4.53 9.13 3.07
CA LEU A 46 3.80 8.36 2.07
C LEU A 46 4.26 6.91 2.13
N ILE A 47 3.30 6.00 2.28
CA ILE A 47 3.54 4.56 2.24
C ILE A 47 2.63 3.97 1.17
N LEU A 48 3.24 3.43 0.12
CA LEU A 48 2.57 2.70 -0.95
C LEU A 48 2.26 1.29 -0.46
N VAL A 49 1.04 0.82 -0.69
CA VAL A 49 0.62 -0.55 -0.35
C VAL A 49 0.03 -1.23 -1.58
N ASP A 50 0.60 -2.36 -1.95
CA ASP A 50 0.19 -3.13 -3.12
C ASP A 50 0.22 -4.64 -2.86
N TRP A 51 -0.58 -5.34 -3.67
CA TRP A 51 -0.52 -6.78 -3.82
C TRP A 51 0.19 -7.12 -5.12
N SER A 52 1.05 -8.15 -5.09
CA SER A 52 1.75 -8.67 -6.26
C SER A 52 1.68 -10.19 -6.27
N LEU A 53 1.43 -10.79 -7.43
CA LEU A 53 1.46 -12.24 -7.58
C LEU A 53 2.92 -12.74 -7.65
N ILE A 54 3.27 -13.76 -6.86
CA ILE A 54 4.64 -14.28 -6.77
C ILE A 54 4.87 -15.40 -7.79
N ASN A 55 3.87 -16.24 -8.04
CA ASN A 55 3.99 -17.40 -8.91
C ASN A 55 2.90 -17.43 -9.98
N ALA A 56 3.22 -17.99 -11.14
CA ALA A 56 2.27 -18.12 -12.25
C ALA A 56 1.03 -18.97 -11.88
N ALA A 57 1.16 -19.86 -10.90
CA ALA A 57 0.06 -20.70 -10.43
C ALA A 57 -1.01 -19.96 -9.63
N GLY A 58 -0.77 -18.71 -9.20
CA GLY A 58 -1.80 -17.95 -8.48
C GLY A 58 -1.93 -18.30 -6.99
N GLU A 59 -0.94 -19.00 -6.41
CA GLU A 59 -1.05 -19.58 -5.06
C GLU A 59 -0.47 -18.66 -3.98
N PHE A 60 0.46 -17.78 -4.35
CA PHE A 60 1.15 -16.91 -3.41
C PHE A 60 1.10 -15.45 -3.86
N PHE A 61 0.65 -14.61 -2.95
CA PHE A 61 0.51 -13.18 -3.12
C PHE A 61 1.38 -12.45 -2.10
N LEU A 62 2.23 -11.57 -2.60
CA LEU A 62 3.02 -10.64 -1.82
C LEU A 62 2.16 -9.43 -1.48
N LEU A 63 2.00 -9.16 -0.19
CA LEU A 63 1.53 -7.88 0.32
C LEU A 63 2.73 -7.07 0.78
N ARG A 64 2.94 -5.91 0.15
CA ARG A 64 4.09 -5.04 0.39
C ARG A 64 3.64 -3.66 0.85
N ALA A 65 4.41 -3.10 1.78
CA ALA A 65 4.41 -1.67 2.09
C ALA A 65 5.78 -1.09 1.72
N ALA A 66 5.78 0.06 1.04
CA ALA A 66 7.00 0.67 0.52
C ALA A 66 6.96 2.20 0.59
N ILE A 67 8.12 2.83 0.72
CA ILE A 67 8.25 4.29 0.67
C ILE A 67 8.69 4.69 -0.74
N PRO A 68 8.03 5.69 -1.38
CA PRO A 68 8.54 6.29 -2.59
C PRO A 68 9.71 7.22 -2.25
N LEU A 69 10.91 6.92 -2.74
CA LEU A 69 12.11 7.73 -2.54
C LEU A 69 12.88 7.84 -3.85
N ALA A 70 13.16 9.08 -4.29
CA ALA A 70 13.92 9.36 -5.51
C ALA A 70 13.42 8.60 -6.77
N GLY A 71 12.10 8.54 -6.96
CA GLY A 71 11.47 7.85 -8.09
C GLY A 71 11.50 6.31 -8.02
N ARG A 72 11.91 5.75 -6.88
CA ARG A 72 11.94 4.31 -6.64
C ARG A 72 11.05 3.94 -5.46
N SER A 73 10.56 2.70 -5.48
CA SER A 73 9.81 2.11 -4.37
C SER A 73 10.77 1.31 -3.49
N PHE A 74 10.88 1.69 -2.21
CA PHE A 74 11.72 1.00 -1.23
C PHE A 74 10.84 0.19 -0.26
N PRO A 75 10.86 -1.15 -0.34
CA PRO A 75 10.09 -1.99 0.57
C PRO A 75 10.52 -1.77 2.02
N ILE A 76 9.55 -1.46 2.87
CA ILE A 76 9.72 -1.34 4.32
C ILE A 76 9.05 -2.47 5.09
N TYR A 77 8.17 -3.22 4.44
CA TYR A 77 7.60 -4.43 4.99
C TYR A 77 7.03 -5.30 3.87
N GLU A 78 7.20 -6.62 4.02
CA GLU A 78 6.71 -7.61 3.06
C GLU A 78 6.18 -8.84 3.76
N SER A 79 5.07 -9.37 3.26
CA SER A 79 4.49 -10.61 3.75
C SER A 79 3.84 -11.38 2.60
N VAL A 80 3.99 -12.71 2.63
CA VAL A 80 3.44 -13.61 1.61
C VAL A 80 2.25 -14.33 2.19
N HIS A 81 1.16 -14.38 1.42
CA HIS A 81 -0.10 -15.03 1.81
C HIS A 81 -0.66 -15.84 0.65
N GLU A 82 -1.53 -16.78 0.97
CA GLU A 82 -2.20 -17.65 0.01
C GLU A 82 -3.38 -16.99 -0.73
N ARG A 83 -3.76 -15.78 -0.32
CA ARG A 83 -4.90 -15.06 -0.90
C ARG A 83 -4.72 -13.55 -0.90
N GLU A 84 -4.92 -12.95 -2.08
CA GLU A 84 -5.00 -11.50 -2.27
C GLU A 84 -6.25 -10.87 -1.63
N GLY A 85 -6.12 -9.62 -1.15
CA GLY A 85 -7.27 -8.80 -0.76
C GLY A 85 -7.98 -9.28 0.52
N CYS A 86 -7.39 -10.22 1.26
CA CYS A 86 -7.92 -10.71 2.51
C CYS A 86 -7.84 -9.61 3.60
N PRO A 87 -8.97 -9.17 4.20
CA PRO A 87 -8.96 -8.12 5.22
C PRO A 87 -8.13 -8.47 6.46
N LYS A 88 -7.99 -9.76 6.79
CA LYS A 88 -7.15 -10.23 7.90
C LYS A 88 -5.67 -9.88 7.67
N TYR A 89 -5.16 -10.11 6.47
CA TYR A 89 -3.75 -9.85 6.13
C TYR A 89 -3.46 -8.37 6.02
N GLN A 90 -4.39 -7.62 5.44
CA GLN A 90 -4.36 -6.17 5.42
C GLN A 90 -4.32 -5.56 6.84
N LYS A 91 -5.21 -6.00 7.75
CA LYS A 91 -5.19 -5.54 9.15
C LYS A 91 -3.89 -5.89 9.86
N ARG A 92 -3.35 -7.09 9.63
CA ARG A 92 -2.06 -7.51 10.19
C ARG A 92 -0.92 -6.61 9.71
N LEU A 93 -0.91 -6.24 8.42
CA LEU A 93 0.07 -5.28 7.90
C LEU A 93 -0.03 -3.93 8.62
N LEU A 94 -1.24 -3.38 8.81
CA LEU A 94 -1.43 -2.13 9.55
C LEU A 94 -0.94 -2.22 11.00
N GLN A 95 -1.20 -3.34 11.68
CA GLN A 95 -0.72 -3.59 13.04
C GLN A 95 0.81 -3.62 13.08
N THR A 96 1.45 -4.38 12.18
CA THR A 96 2.92 -4.43 12.10
C THR A 96 3.52 -3.06 11.79
N LEU A 97 2.92 -2.27 10.89
CA LEU A 97 3.37 -0.91 10.64
C LEU A 97 3.22 -0.03 11.89
N ALA A 98 2.13 -0.13 12.64
CA ALA A 98 1.91 0.65 13.85
C ALA A 98 2.94 0.33 14.95
N GLU A 99 3.39 -0.93 15.03
CA GLU A 99 4.46 -1.34 15.94
C GLU A 99 5.84 -0.82 15.52
N MET A 100 6.09 -0.64 14.22
CA MET A 100 7.39 -0.20 13.69
C MET A 100 7.52 1.31 13.53
N LEU A 101 6.42 2.02 13.26
CA LEU A 101 6.44 3.46 13.01
C LEU A 101 6.74 4.25 14.30
N PRO A 102 7.46 5.38 14.20
CA PRO A 102 7.64 6.29 15.33
C PRO A 102 6.30 6.77 15.91
N LYS A 103 6.26 7.03 17.22
CA LYS A 103 5.02 7.36 17.95
C LYS A 103 4.21 8.52 17.38
N ASP A 104 4.89 9.55 16.87
CA ASP A 104 4.24 10.76 16.33
C ASP A 104 4.02 10.69 14.80
N CYS A 105 4.30 9.54 14.19
CA CYS A 105 4.15 9.32 12.77
C CYS A 105 2.69 8.96 12.43
N ILE A 106 2.06 9.75 11.57
CA ILE A 106 0.72 9.54 11.05
C ILE A 106 0.82 9.40 9.53
N PRO A 107 1.06 8.18 9.00
CA PRO A 107 1.33 7.96 7.59
C PRO A 107 0.12 8.26 6.70
N VAL A 108 0.41 8.51 5.43
CA VAL A 108 -0.58 8.56 4.34
C VAL A 108 -0.42 7.30 3.50
N LEU A 109 -1.38 6.39 3.59
CA LEU A 109 -1.34 5.12 2.87
C LEU A 109 -1.94 5.27 1.47
N VAL A 110 -1.11 5.05 0.45
CA VAL A 110 -1.54 5.09 -0.95
C VAL A 110 -1.75 3.67 -1.44
N ALA A 111 -2.97 3.36 -1.85
CA ALA A 111 -3.35 2.01 -2.27
C ALA A 111 -4.20 2.03 -3.54
N ASP A 112 -4.11 0.94 -4.29
CA ASP A 112 -4.89 0.75 -5.50
C ASP A 112 -6.35 0.32 -5.19
N ALA A 113 -7.18 0.16 -6.22
CA ALA A 113 -8.60 -0.13 -6.07
C ALA A 113 -8.92 -1.55 -5.56
N GLY A 114 -7.91 -2.43 -5.45
CA GLY A 114 -8.03 -3.71 -4.75
C GLY A 114 -8.25 -3.53 -3.24
N PHE A 115 -7.86 -2.38 -2.69
CA PHE A 115 -8.03 -2.04 -1.28
C PHE A 115 -9.35 -1.29 -1.06
N ARG A 116 -10.37 -2.06 -0.69
CA ARG A 116 -11.76 -1.58 -0.58
C ARG A 116 -12.09 -1.08 0.83
N ARG A 117 -13.38 -0.85 1.09
CA ARG A 117 -13.91 -0.33 2.37
C ARG A 117 -13.35 -0.98 3.65
N PRO A 118 -13.18 -2.32 3.76
CA PRO A 118 -12.58 -2.90 4.98
C PRO A 118 -11.16 -2.42 5.27
N TRP A 119 -10.37 -2.13 4.22
CA TRP A 119 -9.05 -1.52 4.34
C TRP A 119 -9.18 -0.08 4.84
N ILE A 120 -10.00 0.73 4.17
CA ILE A 120 -10.20 2.15 4.51
C ILE A 120 -10.60 2.29 5.98
N ASN A 121 -11.62 1.56 6.42
CA ASN A 121 -12.07 1.59 7.82
C ASN A 121 -10.96 1.17 8.79
N ALA A 122 -10.09 0.24 8.40
CA ALA A 122 -8.98 -0.21 9.25
C ALA A 122 -7.86 0.84 9.33
N VAL A 123 -7.62 1.60 8.26
CA VAL A 123 -6.69 2.74 8.25
C VAL A 123 -7.22 3.88 9.12
N GLU A 124 -8.49 4.25 8.94
CA GLU A 124 -9.14 5.29 9.75
C GLU A 124 -9.16 4.93 11.23
N ALA A 125 -9.36 3.66 11.58
CA ALA A 125 -9.33 3.19 12.96
C ALA A 125 -7.95 3.34 13.64
N GLN A 126 -6.86 3.43 12.86
CA GLN A 126 -5.52 3.76 13.37
C GLN A 126 -5.30 5.28 13.51
N GLY A 127 -6.25 6.09 13.05
CA GLY A 127 -6.10 7.55 12.96
C GLY A 127 -5.16 8.00 11.84
N TRP A 128 -4.97 7.16 10.81
CA TRP A 128 -4.07 7.43 9.69
C TRP A 128 -4.81 7.96 8.46
N TYR A 129 -4.07 8.55 7.52
CA TYR A 129 -4.62 9.04 6.25
C TYR A 129 -4.51 7.98 5.16
N TYR A 130 -5.35 8.09 4.14
CA TYR A 130 -5.30 7.22 2.98
C TYR A 130 -5.58 7.98 1.68
N VAL A 131 -5.04 7.45 0.58
CA VAL A 131 -5.38 7.81 -0.79
C VAL A 131 -5.65 6.50 -1.53
N GLY A 132 -6.88 6.32 -2.00
CA GLY A 132 -7.31 5.12 -2.70
C GLY A 132 -7.71 5.43 -4.13
N ARG A 133 -7.35 4.55 -5.08
CA ARG A 133 -7.88 4.63 -6.44
C ARG A 133 -9.31 4.09 -6.49
N VAL A 134 -10.23 4.88 -7.04
CA VAL A 134 -11.61 4.46 -7.33
C VAL A 134 -11.73 3.99 -8.78
N ARG A 135 -12.55 2.97 -9.08
CA ARG A 135 -12.65 2.35 -10.42
C ARG A 135 -13.99 2.61 -11.10
N ASN A 136 -14.02 2.41 -12.42
CA ASN A 136 -15.12 2.76 -13.35
C ASN A 136 -16.53 2.35 -12.91
N ARG A 137 -16.67 1.25 -12.15
CA ARG A 137 -17.98 0.71 -11.73
C ARG A 137 -18.49 1.32 -10.44
N ASP A 138 -17.64 2.02 -9.71
CA ASP A 138 -18.03 2.67 -8.47
C ASP A 138 -18.97 3.83 -8.78
N LEU A 139 -20.01 3.95 -7.95
CA LEU A 139 -20.99 5.02 -8.02
C LEU A 139 -20.70 6.01 -6.91
N TYR A 140 -20.85 7.29 -7.21
CA TYR A 140 -20.82 8.35 -6.24
C TYR A 140 -22.12 9.16 -6.29
N ARG A 141 -22.44 9.81 -5.19
CA ARG A 141 -23.55 10.75 -5.08
C ARG A 141 -23.04 12.02 -4.41
N ASN A 142 -23.32 13.16 -5.04
CA ASN A 142 -23.22 14.48 -4.42
C ASN A 142 -24.61 14.94 -3.98
N ASP A 143 -24.77 16.19 -3.55
CA ASP A 143 -26.04 16.74 -3.06
C ASP A 143 -27.21 16.63 -4.06
N ALA A 144 -26.95 16.31 -5.34
CA ALA A 144 -27.95 16.16 -6.40
C ALA A 144 -28.84 14.90 -6.30
N ARG A 145 -28.79 14.14 -5.19
CA ARG A 145 -29.61 12.94 -4.88
C ARG A 145 -29.50 11.75 -5.85
N ILE A 146 -28.82 11.89 -6.99
CA ILE A 146 -28.69 10.85 -8.02
C ILE A 146 -27.31 10.19 -7.92
N TRP A 147 -27.29 8.86 -8.10
CA TRP A 147 -26.04 8.10 -8.20
C TRP A 147 -25.47 8.22 -9.61
N LEU A 148 -24.22 8.67 -9.70
CA LEU A 148 -23.50 8.83 -10.95
C LEU A 148 -22.28 7.88 -10.97
N PRO A 149 -21.97 7.26 -12.12
CA PRO A 149 -20.77 6.45 -12.25
C PRO A 149 -19.51 7.33 -12.26
N VAL A 150 -18.48 6.89 -11.56
CA VAL A 150 -17.17 7.57 -11.52
C VAL A 150 -16.56 7.70 -12.92
N LYS A 151 -16.87 6.76 -13.83
CA LYS A 151 -16.46 6.82 -15.24
C LYS A 151 -16.82 8.15 -15.93
N ASN A 152 -17.91 8.80 -15.54
CA ASN A 152 -18.32 10.09 -16.13
C ASN A 152 -17.29 11.20 -15.86
N LEU A 153 -16.54 11.09 -14.75
CA LEU A 153 -15.52 12.06 -14.39
C LEU A 153 -14.29 11.99 -15.29
N TYR A 154 -14.07 10.87 -15.99
CA TYR A 154 -12.88 10.70 -16.83
C TYR A 154 -12.89 11.65 -18.03
N ALA A 155 -14.08 11.94 -18.58
CA ALA A 155 -14.24 12.92 -19.66
C ALA A 155 -13.98 14.37 -19.20
N LEU A 156 -14.07 14.63 -17.89
CA LEU A 156 -13.89 15.96 -17.29
C LEU A 156 -12.47 16.16 -16.71
N ALA A 157 -11.71 15.07 -16.63
CA ALA A 157 -10.40 15.03 -16.01
C ALA A 157 -9.37 15.85 -16.81
N SER A 158 -8.53 16.54 -16.08
CA SER A 158 -7.42 17.34 -16.61
C SER A 158 -6.12 16.97 -15.90
N SER A 159 -4.99 17.43 -16.43
CA SER A 159 -3.66 17.21 -15.83
C SER A 159 -3.50 17.80 -14.43
N SER A 160 -4.42 18.68 -14.02
CA SER A 160 -4.54 19.16 -12.64
C SER A 160 -5.69 18.45 -11.89
N PRO A 161 -5.47 18.05 -10.62
CA PRO A 161 -6.50 17.44 -9.80
C PRO A 161 -7.62 18.43 -9.49
N LYS A 162 -8.86 17.98 -9.73
CA LYS A 162 -10.08 18.71 -9.41
C LYS A 162 -10.81 18.03 -8.27
N SER A 163 -11.25 18.81 -7.29
CA SER A 163 -12.03 18.30 -6.16
C SER A 163 -13.52 18.34 -6.48
N LEU A 164 -14.23 17.26 -6.15
CA LEU A 164 -15.70 17.24 -6.04
C LEU A 164 -16.19 17.49 -4.62
N GLY A 165 -15.26 17.76 -3.69
CA GLY A 165 -15.57 17.87 -2.28
C GLY A 165 -15.97 16.53 -1.66
N ARG A 166 -16.77 16.60 -0.60
CA ARG A 166 -17.25 15.45 0.13
C ARG A 166 -18.41 14.81 -0.64
N ILE A 167 -18.24 13.55 -1.01
CA ILE A 167 -19.23 12.75 -1.72
C ILE A 167 -19.64 11.55 -0.87
N GLU A 168 -20.74 10.92 -1.25
CA GLU A 168 -21.16 9.63 -0.74
C GLU A 168 -20.84 8.53 -1.76
N MET A 169 -20.26 7.44 -1.27
CA MET A 169 -19.98 6.23 -2.03
C MET A 169 -20.73 5.04 -1.43
N THR A 170 -21.05 4.06 -2.28
CA THR A 170 -21.75 2.79 -1.94
C THR A 170 -23.22 2.97 -1.56
N GLN A 171 -24.12 2.37 -2.34
CA GLN A 171 -25.58 2.51 -2.14
C GLN A 171 -26.11 1.79 -0.90
N SER A 172 -25.55 0.61 -0.58
CA SER A 172 -26.03 -0.25 0.50
C SER A 172 -25.50 0.13 1.88
N THR A 173 -24.38 0.84 1.95
CA THR A 173 -23.83 1.33 3.21
C THR A 173 -23.05 2.62 2.96
N PRO A 174 -23.65 3.79 3.25
CA PRO A 174 -23.04 5.08 2.97
C PRO A 174 -21.63 5.18 3.53
N HIS A 175 -20.71 5.66 2.70
CA HIS A 175 -19.35 5.98 3.09
C HIS A 175 -18.98 7.33 2.46
N PHE A 176 -18.59 8.29 3.30
CA PHE A 176 -18.34 9.65 2.84
C PHE A 176 -16.85 9.88 2.69
N ILE A 177 -16.42 10.31 1.51
CA ILE A 177 -15.00 10.58 1.22
C ILE A 177 -14.85 11.90 0.47
N HIS A 178 -13.63 12.44 0.45
CA HIS A 178 -13.28 13.48 -0.51
C HIS A 178 -12.84 12.83 -1.82
N LEU A 179 -13.52 13.19 -2.92
CA LEU A 179 -13.18 12.67 -4.25
C LEU A 179 -12.45 13.71 -5.08
N TYR A 180 -11.34 13.29 -5.66
CA TYR A 180 -10.55 14.07 -6.61
C TYR A 180 -10.46 13.30 -7.93
N TYR A 181 -10.43 14.02 -9.05
CA TYR A 181 -10.28 13.44 -10.38
C TYR A 181 -9.24 14.22 -11.18
N GLU A 182 -8.35 13.48 -11.83
CA GLU A 182 -7.27 14.01 -12.67
C GLU A 182 -6.96 13.03 -13.80
N SER A 183 -6.40 13.54 -14.90
CA SER A 183 -5.83 12.73 -15.96
C SER A 183 -4.32 12.69 -15.78
N ILE A 184 -3.77 11.51 -15.57
CA ILE A 184 -2.32 11.32 -15.53
C ILE A 184 -1.86 11.24 -16.99
N PRO A 185 -1.02 12.18 -17.48
CA PRO A 185 -0.46 12.05 -18.82
C PRO A 185 0.32 10.74 -18.89
N PHE A 186 0.02 9.95 -19.93
CA PHE A 186 0.81 8.76 -20.24
C PHE A 186 2.22 9.24 -20.59
N SER A 187 3.18 9.11 -19.67
CA SER A 187 4.59 9.21 -20.02
C SER A 187 4.98 7.90 -20.72
N PRO A 188 5.40 7.94 -22.00
CA PRO A 188 5.79 6.75 -22.76
C PRO A 188 7.05 6.08 -22.20
#